data_AF-A0A0R2SB23-F1
#
_entry.id   AF-A0A0R2SB23-F1
#
_cell.length_a   1.000
_cell.length_b   1.000
_cell.length_c   1.000
_cell.angle_alpha   90.00
_cell.angle_beta   90.00
_cell.angle_gamma   90.00
#
_symmetry.space_group_name_H-M   'P 1'
#
loop_
_entity.id
_entity.type
_entity.pdbx_description
1 polymer ?
#
loop_
_entity_poly.entity_id
_entity_poly.type
_entity_poly.pdbx_seq_one_letter_code
_entity_poly.pdbx_strand_id
1 'polypeptide(L)'
;MGKKMRNYLLFFFGIILLSCGNTTYENYHSFNQNGWNTDSIARFKYTITDTTKKYDLSLKIRHTVDYEFQNLFIFLEEANKDTIEIILANKNGQWLGSGISDVREFEYVFAKQRTFAKKGDYELSIEQAMRHASVHKIVNLENILDIGLIVSEHND
;
A
#
# COMPACT_ATOMS: atom_id res chain seq x y z
N MET A 1 -54.04 32.37 10.77
CA MET A 1 -53.11 31.60 11.62
C MET A 1 -51.74 31.63 10.94
N GLY A 2 -50.89 32.61 11.29
CA GLY A 2 -49.68 32.94 10.54
C GLY A 2 -48.50 32.03 10.88
N LYS A 3 -47.88 31.43 9.86
CA LYS A 3 -46.60 30.73 9.97
C LYS A 3 -45.50 31.74 10.34
N LYS A 4 -44.77 31.48 11.43
CA LYS A 4 -43.45 32.09 11.67
C LYS A 4 -42.43 30.95 11.80
N MET A 5 -41.78 30.63 10.69
CA MET A 5 -40.58 29.80 10.68
C MET A 5 -39.52 30.48 11.54
N ARG A 6 -39.02 29.75 12.53
CA ARG A 6 -37.93 30.22 13.38
C ARG A 6 -36.63 29.61 12.86
N ASN A 7 -35.97 30.35 11.97
CA ASN A 7 -34.60 30.09 11.53
C ASN A 7 -33.66 30.25 12.73
N TYR A 8 -33.30 29.14 13.36
CA TYR A 8 -32.11 29.09 14.20
C TYR A 8 -30.94 28.64 13.34
N LEU A 9 -30.02 29.58 13.14
CA LEU A 9 -28.58 29.38 13.02
C LEU A 9 -28.13 27.93 13.27
N LEU A 10 -27.83 27.20 12.20
CA LEU A 10 -26.83 26.14 12.23
C LEU A 10 -25.61 26.69 11.48
N PHE A 11 -24.91 27.58 12.18
CA PHE A 11 -23.60 28.08 11.81
C PHE A 11 -22.56 27.02 12.19
N PHE A 12 -21.70 26.70 11.22
CA PHE A 12 -20.36 26.17 11.43
C PHE A 12 -20.21 24.68 11.82
N PHE A 13 -20.19 23.81 10.80
CA PHE A 13 -19.23 22.70 10.82
C PHE A 13 -18.84 22.28 9.40
N GLY A 14 -18.17 23.20 8.69
CA GLY A 14 -17.43 22.88 7.47
C GLY A 14 -15.96 22.75 7.82
N ILE A 15 -15.57 21.69 8.53
CA ILE A 15 -14.15 21.32 8.58
C ILE A 15 -13.85 20.65 7.24
N ILE A 16 -13.41 21.47 6.28
CA ILE A 16 -12.81 20.98 5.05
C ILE A 16 -11.40 20.52 5.46
N LEU A 17 -11.25 19.23 5.76
CA LEU A 17 -9.94 18.60 5.90
C LEU A 17 -9.29 18.59 4.50
N LEU A 18 -8.59 19.67 4.15
CA LEU A 18 -7.64 19.66 3.05
C LEU A 18 -6.41 18.86 3.50
N SER A 19 -6.51 17.53 3.45
CA SER A 19 -5.32 16.68 3.51
C SER A 19 -4.76 16.58 2.10
N CYS A 20 -4.03 17.61 1.66
CA CYS A 20 -3.20 17.51 0.47
C CYS A 20 -1.88 16.86 0.91
N GLY A 21 -1.84 15.53 0.90
CA GLY A 21 -0.58 14.81 1.05
C GLY A 21 0.31 15.06 -0.18
N ASN A 22 1.63 15.03 -0.02
CA ASN A 22 2.56 15.15 -1.14
C ASN A 22 2.67 13.84 -1.95
N THR A 23 1.59 13.05 -1.97
CA THR A 23 1.47 11.83 -2.75
C THR A 23 1.35 12.20 -4.22
N THR A 24 2.34 11.82 -5.01
CA THR A 24 2.37 12.05 -6.47
C THR A 24 1.81 10.86 -7.23
N TYR A 25 1.78 9.68 -6.62
CA TYR A 25 1.19 8.48 -7.18
C TYR A 25 0.63 7.59 -6.07
N GLU A 26 -0.57 7.06 -6.28
CA GLU A 26 -1.15 6.01 -5.46
C GLU A 26 -2.02 5.11 -6.35
N ASN A 27 -1.76 3.81 -6.33
CA ASN A 27 -2.59 2.83 -7.02
C ASN A 27 -2.52 1.47 -6.33
N TYR A 28 -3.57 0.68 -6.49
CA TYR A 28 -3.72 -0.66 -5.91
C TYR A 28 -3.95 -1.69 -7.01
N HIS A 29 -3.32 -2.84 -6.84
CA HIS A 29 -3.59 -4.05 -7.59
C HIS A 29 -4.34 -5.02 -6.67
N SER A 30 -5.63 -5.20 -6.94
CA SER A 30 -6.47 -6.15 -6.22
C SER A 30 -6.30 -7.56 -6.76
N PHE A 31 -6.14 -8.52 -5.86
CA PHE A 31 -6.18 -9.93 -6.18
C PHE A 31 -7.63 -10.42 -6.15
N ASN A 32 -7.91 -11.48 -6.91
CA ASN A 32 -9.26 -12.05 -6.94
C ASN A 32 -9.56 -12.78 -5.61
N GLN A 33 -10.80 -13.25 -5.43
CA GLN A 33 -11.23 -13.92 -4.19
C GLN A 33 -10.44 -15.19 -3.86
N ASN A 34 -9.66 -15.74 -4.79
CA ASN A 34 -8.84 -16.92 -4.53
C ASN A 34 -7.50 -16.56 -3.88
N GLY A 35 -7.13 -15.27 -3.75
CA GLY A 35 -5.86 -14.83 -3.18
C GLY A 35 -4.81 -14.47 -4.23
N TRP A 36 -3.56 -14.32 -3.79
CA TRP A 36 -2.45 -13.89 -4.64
C TRP A 36 -1.70 -15.10 -5.23
N ASN A 37 -2.01 -15.43 -6.47
CA ASN A 37 -1.26 -16.43 -7.23
C ASN A 37 0.14 -15.90 -7.61
N THR A 38 1.13 -16.77 -7.53
CA THR A 38 2.50 -16.57 -8.02
C THR A 38 2.58 -16.00 -9.44
N ASP A 39 1.68 -16.40 -10.35
CA ASP A 39 1.65 -15.91 -11.74
C ASP A 39 1.03 -14.51 -11.88
N SER A 40 0.35 -14.03 -10.83
CA SER A 40 -0.36 -12.77 -10.78
C SER A 40 0.57 -11.66 -10.32
N ILE A 41 1.48 -11.25 -11.20
CA ILE A 41 2.44 -10.16 -10.96
C ILE A 41 1.72 -8.81 -10.94
N ALA A 42 1.80 -8.10 -9.82
CA ALA A 42 1.32 -6.74 -9.70
C ALA A 42 2.30 -5.78 -10.37
N ARG A 43 1.83 -4.96 -11.32
CA ARG A 43 2.64 -3.99 -12.07
C ARG A 43 2.13 -2.59 -11.87
N PHE A 44 3.01 -1.69 -11.45
CA PHE A 44 2.72 -0.28 -11.24
C PHE A 44 3.55 0.57 -12.18
N LYS A 45 2.90 1.47 -12.91
CA LYS A 45 3.55 2.47 -13.76
C LYS A 45 3.34 3.84 -13.15
N TYR A 46 4.42 4.55 -12.86
CA TYR A 46 4.40 5.87 -12.21
C TYR A 46 5.39 6.82 -12.89
N THR A 47 5.13 8.12 -12.82
CA THR A 47 5.92 9.14 -13.53
C THR A 47 6.61 10.08 -12.55
N ILE A 48 7.91 10.30 -12.72
CA ILE A 48 8.68 11.28 -11.96
C ILE A 48 8.86 12.55 -12.80
N THR A 49 8.35 13.67 -12.31
CA THR A 49 8.35 14.97 -13.00
C THR A 49 9.40 15.95 -12.48
N ASP A 50 9.93 15.76 -11.27
CA ASP A 50 10.97 16.61 -10.66
C ASP A 50 12.09 15.78 -10.02
N THR A 51 13.28 15.78 -10.63
CA THR A 51 14.46 15.07 -10.14
C THR A 51 15.22 15.82 -9.04
N THR A 52 14.83 17.05 -8.72
CA THR A 52 15.45 17.84 -7.64
C THR A 52 14.87 17.50 -6.28
N LYS A 53 13.71 16.84 -6.25
CA LYS A 53 13.04 16.35 -5.04
C LYS A 53 13.53 14.96 -4.65
N LYS A 54 13.33 14.64 -3.38
CA LYS A 54 13.45 13.30 -2.83
C LYS A 54 12.06 12.70 -2.71
N TYR A 55 11.96 11.38 -2.87
CA TYR A 55 10.70 10.67 -2.80
C TYR A 55 10.77 9.50 -1.82
N ASP A 56 9.67 9.27 -1.11
CA ASP A 56 9.44 8.03 -0.37
C ASP A 56 8.55 7.12 -1.23
N LEU A 57 8.98 5.87 -1.36
CA LEU A 57 8.22 4.82 -2.03
C LEU A 57 7.79 3.79 -0.99
N SER A 58 6.48 3.61 -0.88
CA SER A 58 5.85 2.70 0.08
C SER A 58 5.02 1.66 -0.64
N LEU A 59 4.99 0.46 -0.07
CA LEU A 59 4.00 -0.55 -0.39
C LEU A 59 2.88 -0.51 0.65
N LYS A 60 1.63 -0.61 0.17
CA LYS A 60 0.45 -0.86 0.99
C LYS A 60 0.05 -2.32 0.84
N ILE A 61 -0.04 -3.05 1.92
CA ILE A 61 -0.42 -4.46 1.93
C ILE A 61 -1.76 -4.57 2.63
N ARG A 62 -2.79 -5.03 1.91
CA ARG A 62 -4.09 -5.33 2.49
C ARG A 62 -4.28 -6.83 2.58
N HIS A 63 -4.62 -7.30 3.76
CA HIS A 63 -4.87 -8.70 4.03
C HIS A 63 -6.03 -8.86 5.01
N THR A 64 -6.64 -10.05 5.07
CA THR A 64 -7.62 -10.35 6.10
C THR A 64 -6.92 -10.78 7.40
N VAL A 65 -7.64 -10.79 8.51
CA VAL A 65 -7.16 -11.32 9.79
C VAL A 65 -6.91 -12.83 9.77
N ASP A 66 -7.38 -13.52 8.73
CA ASP A 66 -7.18 -14.97 8.50
C ASP A 66 -5.89 -15.28 7.73
N TYR A 67 -5.08 -14.26 7.39
CA TYR A 67 -3.74 -14.47 6.83
C TYR A 67 -2.86 -15.25 7.81
N GLU A 68 -2.28 -16.36 7.36
CA GLU A 68 -1.67 -17.36 8.26
C GLU A 68 -0.23 -17.04 8.69
N PHE A 69 0.42 -16.05 8.07
CA PHE A 69 1.85 -15.79 8.28
C PHE A 69 2.09 -14.48 9.02
N GLN A 70 3.16 -14.44 9.82
CA GLN A 70 3.60 -13.20 10.47
C GLN A 70 4.21 -12.21 9.47
N ASN A 71 4.77 -12.72 8.38
CA ASN A 71 5.52 -11.98 7.39
C ASN A 71 5.05 -12.28 5.97
N LEU A 72 5.50 -11.45 5.04
CA LEU A 72 5.27 -11.55 3.61
C LEU A 72 6.60 -11.33 2.88
N PHE A 73 7.05 -12.36 2.17
CA PHE A 73 8.19 -12.25 1.27
C PHE A 73 7.71 -11.91 -0.14
N ILE A 74 8.34 -10.91 -0.74
CA ILE A 74 8.08 -10.50 -2.11
C ILE A 74 9.39 -10.37 -2.89
N PHE A 75 9.32 -10.62 -4.19
CA PHE A 75 10.27 -10.10 -5.14
C PHE A 75 9.81 -8.75 -5.63
N LEU A 76 10.70 -7.76 -5.54
CA LEU A 76 10.49 -6.40 -6.01
C LEU A 76 11.46 -6.16 -7.18
N GLU A 77 10.92 -5.77 -8.33
CA GLU A 77 11.71 -5.62 -9.55
C GLU A 77 11.42 -4.28 -10.24
N GLU A 78 12.44 -3.43 -10.30
CA GLU A 78 12.49 -2.25 -11.17
C GLU A 78 13.60 -2.45 -12.20
N ALA A 79 14.80 -1.88 -11.96
CA ALA A 79 15.99 -2.11 -12.75
C ALA A 79 16.77 -3.36 -12.31
N ASN A 80 16.67 -3.69 -11.02
CA ASN A 80 17.24 -4.89 -10.42
C ASN A 80 16.13 -5.61 -9.64
N LYS A 81 16.33 -6.91 -9.41
CA LYS A 81 15.43 -7.74 -8.62
C LYS A 81 15.96 -7.88 -7.20
N ASP A 82 15.17 -7.42 -6.24
CA ASP A 82 15.43 -7.54 -4.81
C ASP A 82 14.39 -8.44 -4.14
N THR A 83 14.75 -9.01 -2.99
CA THR A 83 13.81 -9.77 -2.14
C THR A 83 13.60 -9.00 -0.85
N ILE A 84 12.34 -8.75 -0.51
CA ILE A 84 11.95 -7.99 0.69
C ILE A 84 11.13 -8.90 1.61
N GLU A 85 11.45 -8.86 2.89
CA GLU A 85 10.64 -9.42 3.96
C GLU A 85 9.85 -8.29 4.65
N ILE A 86 8.53 -8.41 4.66
CA ILE A 86 7.63 -7.45 5.30
C ILE A 86 7.01 -8.13 6.52
N ILE A 87 7.25 -7.58 7.71
CA ILE A 87 6.64 -8.08 8.94
C ILE A 87 5.25 -7.45 9.10
N LEU A 88 4.20 -8.28 9.07
CA LEU A 88 2.80 -7.86 9.14
C LEU A 88 2.21 -8.02 10.55
N ALA A 89 2.75 -8.94 11.35
CA ALA A 89 2.38 -9.13 12.77
C ALA A 89 3.60 -9.14 13.69
N ASN A 90 3.40 -8.81 14.96
CA ASN A 90 4.42 -9.00 15.99
C ASN A 90 4.51 -10.48 16.44
N LYS A 91 5.49 -10.80 17.29
CA LYS A 91 5.72 -12.17 17.80
C LYS A 91 4.55 -12.74 18.62
N ASN A 92 3.65 -11.89 19.09
CA ASN A 92 2.46 -12.29 19.84
C ASN A 92 1.24 -12.49 18.91
N GLY A 93 1.42 -12.40 17.58
CA GLY A 93 0.35 -12.55 16.59
C GLY A 93 -0.52 -11.30 16.40
N GLN A 94 -0.17 -10.16 17.00
CA GLN A 94 -0.93 -8.92 16.79
C GLN A 94 -0.51 -8.27 15.49
N TRP A 95 -1.47 -7.98 14.61
CA TRP A 95 -1.25 -7.26 13.36
C TRP A 95 -0.68 -5.86 13.60
N LEU A 96 0.34 -5.50 12.83
CA LEU A 96 0.98 -4.18 12.84
C LEU A 96 0.23 -3.16 11.99
N GLY A 97 -0.59 -3.64 11.04
CA GLY A 97 -1.51 -2.83 10.25
C GLY A 97 -2.78 -2.45 11.01
N SER A 98 -3.51 -1.48 10.47
CA SER A 98 -4.80 -1.03 10.99
C SER A 98 -5.91 -1.23 9.95
N GLY A 99 -7.17 -1.24 10.38
CA GLY A 99 -8.29 -1.41 9.45
C GLY A 99 -9.62 -1.64 10.16
N ILE A 100 -10.66 -1.86 9.37
CA ILE A 100 -12.04 -2.06 9.82
C ILE A 100 -12.42 -3.52 9.60
N SER A 101 -13.23 -4.10 10.50
CA SER A 101 -13.67 -5.49 10.42
C SER A 101 -12.47 -6.46 10.42
N ASP A 102 -12.44 -7.34 9.45
CA ASP A 102 -11.48 -8.39 9.16
C ASP A 102 -10.33 -7.92 8.27
N VAL A 103 -10.35 -6.70 7.73
CA VAL A 103 -9.28 -6.20 6.85
C VAL A 103 -8.23 -5.43 7.64
N ARG A 104 -6.96 -5.70 7.36
CA ARG A 104 -5.81 -4.94 7.87
C ARG A 104 -4.99 -4.40 6.71
N GLU A 105 -4.58 -3.15 6.84
CA GLU A 105 -3.69 -2.46 5.93
C GLU A 105 -2.41 -2.09 6.66
N PHE A 106 -1.29 -2.48 6.08
CA PHE A 106 0.05 -2.15 6.57
C PHE A 106 0.82 -1.37 5.50
N GLU A 107 1.58 -0.37 5.92
CA GLU A 107 2.44 0.41 5.03
C GLU A 107 3.92 0.09 5.30
N TYR A 108 4.64 -0.26 4.24
CA TYR A 108 6.07 -0.56 4.28
C TYR A 108 6.84 0.37 3.33
N VAL A 109 7.67 1.25 3.90
CA VAL A 109 8.55 2.14 3.12
C VAL A 109 9.77 1.34 2.66
N PHE A 110 9.85 1.01 1.37
CA PHE A 110 10.97 0.22 0.83
C PHE A 110 12.10 1.08 0.28
N ALA A 111 11.82 2.33 -0.10
CA ALA A 111 12.83 3.31 -0.46
C ALA A 111 12.49 4.66 0.15
N LYS A 112 13.36 5.14 1.04
CA LYS A 112 13.19 6.44 1.73
C LYS A 112 14.16 7.46 1.16
N GLN A 113 13.69 8.71 0.97
CA GLN A 113 14.50 9.83 0.48
C GLN A 113 15.20 9.54 -0.87
N ARG A 114 14.59 8.71 -1.73
CA ARG A 114 15.15 8.32 -3.02
C ARG A 114 15.20 9.52 -3.96
N THR A 115 16.34 9.74 -4.60
CA THR A 115 16.47 10.67 -5.72
C THR A 115 16.40 9.89 -7.04
N PHE A 116 15.85 10.53 -8.07
CA PHE A 116 15.77 9.98 -9.42
C PHE A 116 16.75 10.71 -10.33
N ALA A 117 17.55 9.97 -11.09
CA ALA A 117 18.53 10.55 -12.00
C ALA A 117 17.90 11.17 -13.26
N LYS A 118 16.71 10.72 -13.65
CA LYS A 118 16.00 11.17 -14.85
C LYS A 118 14.51 11.34 -14.59
N LYS A 119 13.90 12.32 -15.25
CA LYS A 119 12.45 12.44 -15.36
C LYS A 119 11.91 11.37 -16.31
N GLY A 120 10.68 10.93 -16.11
CA GLY A 120 10.00 10.00 -17.00
C GLY A 120 9.23 8.92 -16.26
N ASP A 121 8.81 7.92 -17.04
CA ASP A 121 8.01 6.80 -16.56
C ASP A 121 8.90 5.69 -16.01
N TYR A 122 8.47 5.14 -14.88
CA TYR A 122 9.08 4.02 -14.18
C TYR A 122 8.05 2.90 -14.04
N GLU A 123 8.54 1.67 -13.95
CA GLU A 123 7.71 0.49 -13.75
C GLU A 123 8.27 -0.34 -12.59
N LEU A 124 7.38 -0.70 -11.67
CA LEU A 124 7.64 -1.57 -10.53
C LEU A 124 6.81 -2.84 -10.70
N SER A 125 7.46 -3.99 -10.72
CA SER A 125 6.82 -5.30 -10.69
C SER A 125 6.99 -5.94 -9.32
N ILE A 126 5.92 -6.55 -8.81
CA ILE A 126 5.91 -7.24 -7.52
C ILE A 126 5.32 -8.64 -7.67
N GLU A 127 6.05 -9.63 -7.18
CA GLU A 127 5.65 -11.04 -7.15
C GLU A 127 5.76 -11.56 -5.71
N GLN A 128 4.80 -12.37 -5.25
CA GLN A 128 4.95 -13.06 -3.97
C GLN A 128 6.01 -14.17 -4.05
N ALA A 129 6.83 -14.27 -3.00
CA ALA A 129 7.96 -15.20 -2.91
C ALA A 129 7.78 -16.22 -1.76
N MET A 130 6.54 -16.47 -1.34
CA MET A 130 6.22 -17.28 -0.17
C MET A 130 6.45 -18.78 -0.40
N ARG A 131 6.83 -19.49 0.67
CA ARG A 131 7.15 -20.93 0.66
C ARG A 131 6.66 -21.62 1.93
N HIS A 132 6.12 -22.84 1.81
CA HIS A 132 5.92 -23.74 2.95
C HIS A 132 7.24 -24.46 3.26
N ALA A 133 7.77 -24.20 4.46
CA ALA A 133 9.13 -24.58 4.83
C ALA A 133 10.14 -24.14 3.76
N SER A 134 11.38 -24.64 3.80
CA SER A 134 12.41 -24.22 2.85
C SER A 134 12.27 -24.85 1.44
N VAL A 135 11.20 -25.60 1.15
CA VAL A 135 11.18 -26.52 -0.02
C VAL A 135 10.05 -26.23 -1.02
N HIS A 136 8.85 -25.87 -0.58
CA HIS A 136 7.69 -25.79 -1.49
C HIS A 136 7.21 -24.36 -1.69
N LYS A 137 7.17 -23.87 -2.95
CA LYS A 137 6.58 -22.56 -3.29
C LYS A 137 5.08 -22.58 -2.99
N ILE A 138 4.58 -21.52 -2.35
CA ILE A 138 3.14 -21.31 -2.21
C ILE A 138 2.65 -20.76 -3.54
N VAL A 139 1.91 -21.57 -4.31
CA VAL A 139 1.41 -21.14 -5.63
C VAL A 139 0.35 -20.07 -5.46
N ASN A 140 -0.56 -20.25 -4.51
CA ASN A 140 -1.66 -19.35 -4.24
C ASN A 140 -1.62 -18.92 -2.78
N LEU A 141 -1.34 -17.64 -2.54
CA LEU A 141 -1.25 -17.08 -1.21
C LEU A 141 -2.61 -16.51 -0.80
N GLU A 142 -3.33 -17.25 0.04
CA GLU A 142 -4.66 -16.87 0.48
C GLU A 142 -4.62 -15.62 1.38
N ASN A 143 -5.77 -14.95 1.50
CA ASN A 143 -6.00 -13.84 2.43
C ASN A 143 -5.17 -12.56 2.22
N ILE A 144 -4.39 -12.47 1.13
CA ILE A 144 -3.90 -11.18 0.61
C ILE A 144 -4.95 -10.63 -0.37
N LEU A 145 -5.40 -9.40 -0.12
CA LEU A 145 -6.46 -8.74 -0.88
C LEU A 145 -5.88 -7.79 -1.93
N ASP A 146 -4.97 -6.91 -1.50
CA ASP A 146 -4.41 -5.88 -2.36
C ASP A 146 -2.94 -5.67 -2.05
N ILE A 147 -2.19 -5.31 -3.08
CA ILE A 147 -0.92 -4.60 -2.93
C ILE A 147 -1.05 -3.23 -3.59
N GLY A 148 -0.59 -2.18 -2.93
CA GLY A 148 -0.57 -0.82 -3.45
C GLY A 148 0.82 -0.24 -3.49
N LEU A 149 1.07 0.64 -4.46
CA LEU A 149 2.27 1.47 -4.52
C LEU A 149 1.86 2.91 -4.23
N ILE A 150 2.56 3.51 -3.26
CA ILE A 150 2.51 4.95 -2.99
C ILE A 150 3.89 5.53 -3.32
N VAL A 151 3.88 6.61 -4.09
CA VAL A 151 5.04 7.48 -4.29
C VAL A 151 4.67 8.86 -3.79
N SER A 152 5.45 9.39 -2.85
CA SER A 152 5.25 10.71 -2.28
C SER A 152 6.53 11.51 -2.27
N GLU A 153 6.44 12.83 -2.42
CA GLU A 153 7.60 13.70 -2.16
C GLU A 153 7.93 13.64 -0.67
N HIS A 154 9.21 13.47 -0.37
CA HIS A 154 9.71 13.46 0.98
C HIS A 154 9.63 14.87 1.58
N ASN A 155 8.96 14.98 2.73
CA ASN A 155 8.94 16.20 3.52
C ASN A 155 10.08 16.16 4.53
N ASP A 156 10.99 17.11 4.41
CA ASP A 156 12.03 17.37 5.41
C ASP A 156 11.44 17.87 6.74
#